data_AF-A0AAU5ZRQ1-F1
#
_entry.id   AF-A0AAU5ZRQ1-F1
#
_cell.length_a   1.000
_cell.length_b   1.000
_cell.length_c   1.000
_cell.angle_alpha   90.00
_cell.angle_beta   90.00
_cell.angle_gamma   90.00
#
_symmetry.space_group_name_H-M   'P 1'
#
loop_
_entity.id
_entity.type
_entity.pdbx_description
1 polymer ?
#
loop_
_entity_poly.entity_id
_entity_poly.type
_entity_poly.pdbx_seq_one_letter_code
_entity_poly.pdbx_strand_id
1 'polypeptide(L)'
;MASRAVVIGPAAYAVNSGIDSHPSIDESARMYGEVLAGDAMWGADSCRVLGDDEVQTADGVMRALQEAADETEPEDIFLVVYVGHGQYWSDLPGAQVHFSVGSSHKNKPWTWLSSWYVYRVMRRARAKLKVLIADCCYSNLLPQLGEEPVLPGVLGELDEGTCVFTAVKNANFASADGCSALPGDLAGCTPFSGHLLRILQDGTKDHEARLTIGLLREAVKREMESCAAARHQVPRMSLNDARDGTPLFTNRMEPTRRDRAPYLPVDPEDWVRTLMLDRDSRLDDLLKDERKTGDVVAILSSRTDDASRHLARHIDARANNRFSEPHAFARYWNQVEKALRV
;
A
#
# COMPACT_ATOMS: atom_id res chain seq x y z
N MET A 1 16.64 8.85 -2.24
CA MET A 1 15.30 8.27 -2.36
C MET A 1 14.38 9.42 -2.69
N ALA A 2 13.77 9.37 -3.87
CA ALA A 2 12.89 10.40 -4.40
C ALA A 2 11.53 9.78 -4.75
N SER A 3 10.91 9.10 -3.77
CA SER A 3 9.52 8.65 -3.90
C SER A 3 8.65 9.80 -4.39
N ARG A 4 7.76 9.52 -5.34
CA ARG A 4 6.89 10.52 -5.96
C ARG A 4 5.43 10.18 -5.73
N ALA A 5 4.67 11.17 -5.28
CA ALA A 5 3.23 11.11 -5.15
C ALA A 5 2.60 12.16 -6.08
N VAL A 6 1.61 11.75 -6.85
CA VAL A 6 0.79 12.65 -7.67
C VAL A 6 -0.65 12.54 -7.21
N VAL A 7 -1.25 13.67 -6.83
CA VAL A 7 -2.66 13.75 -6.41
C VAL A 7 -3.46 14.47 -7.49
N ILE A 8 -4.51 13.79 -7.97
CA ILE A 8 -5.37 14.20 -9.08
C ILE A 8 -6.79 14.37 -8.53
N GLY A 9 -7.26 15.62 -8.45
CA GLY A 9 -8.58 15.96 -7.92
C GLY A 9 -9.36 16.94 -8.80
N PRO A 10 -9.89 16.53 -9.96
CA PRO A 10 -10.69 17.40 -10.82
C PRO A 10 -12.05 17.66 -10.16
N ALA A 11 -12.16 18.73 -9.36
CA ALA A 11 -13.36 19.07 -8.62
C ALA A 11 -14.38 19.90 -9.41
N ALA A 12 -13.91 20.63 -10.43
CA ALA A 12 -14.72 21.50 -11.27
C ALA A 12 -14.85 20.96 -12.69
N TYR A 13 -16.10 20.91 -13.18
CA TYR A 13 -16.44 20.51 -14.54
C TYR A 13 -17.26 21.61 -15.22
N ALA A 14 -17.22 21.65 -16.56
CA ALA A 14 -18.02 22.62 -17.31
C ALA A 14 -19.52 22.50 -16.99
N VAL A 15 -20.24 23.63 -16.91
CA VAL A 15 -21.68 23.67 -16.56
C VAL A 15 -22.54 22.79 -17.48
N ASN A 16 -22.15 22.67 -18.75
CA ASN A 16 -22.82 21.84 -19.76
C ASN A 16 -22.19 20.44 -19.92
N SER A 17 -21.30 20.04 -19.02
CA SER A 17 -20.69 18.70 -19.02
C SER A 17 -21.70 17.60 -18.67
N GLY A 18 -22.70 17.93 -17.84
CA GLY A 18 -23.58 16.96 -17.22
C GLY A 18 -22.90 16.12 -16.12
N ILE A 19 -21.71 16.51 -15.68
CA ILE A 19 -20.99 15.94 -14.54
C ILE A 19 -21.05 16.96 -13.39
N ASP A 20 -21.48 16.51 -12.22
CA ASP A 20 -21.60 17.38 -11.05
C ASP A 20 -20.22 17.70 -10.47
N SER A 21 -20.01 18.96 -10.12
CA SER A 21 -18.81 19.41 -9.40
C SER A 21 -18.99 19.20 -7.90
N HIS A 22 -17.99 18.67 -7.22
CA HIS A 22 -18.04 18.39 -5.78
C HIS A 22 -16.86 19.04 -5.06
N PRO A 23 -17.09 20.01 -4.14
CA PRO A 23 -16.02 20.62 -3.35
C PRO A 23 -15.20 19.61 -2.54
N SER A 24 -15.81 18.48 -2.17
CA SER A 24 -15.14 17.41 -1.43
C SER A 24 -14.01 16.74 -2.19
N ILE A 25 -14.01 16.80 -3.53
CA ILE A 25 -12.90 16.31 -4.36
C ILE A 25 -11.67 17.20 -4.18
N ASP A 26 -11.86 18.52 -4.24
CA ASP A 26 -10.79 19.51 -4.06
C ASP A 26 -10.21 19.41 -2.65
N GLU A 27 -11.11 19.35 -1.66
CA GLU A 27 -10.72 19.24 -0.25
C GLU A 27 -9.93 17.95 0.03
N SER A 28 -10.37 16.81 -0.50
CA SER A 28 -9.62 15.56 -0.42
C SER A 28 -8.23 15.69 -1.04
N ALA A 29 -8.12 16.29 -2.24
CA ALA A 29 -6.85 16.44 -2.95
C ALA A 29 -5.86 17.34 -2.19
N ARG A 30 -6.34 18.48 -1.69
CA ARG A 30 -5.58 19.38 -0.82
C ARG A 30 -5.07 18.64 0.42
N MET A 31 -5.94 17.92 1.11
CA MET A 31 -5.59 17.20 2.34
C MET A 31 -4.59 16.07 2.11
N TYR A 32 -4.67 15.33 0.99
CA TYR A 32 -3.60 14.39 0.62
C TYR A 32 -2.26 15.10 0.44
N GLY A 33 -2.23 16.25 -0.23
CA GLY A 33 -1.03 17.07 -0.37
C GLY A 33 -0.38 17.41 0.96
N GLU A 34 -1.18 17.91 1.90
CA GLU A 34 -0.71 18.30 3.24
C GLU A 34 -0.21 17.10 4.06
N VAL A 35 -0.97 16.00 4.05
CA VAL A 35 -0.61 14.80 4.80
C VAL A 35 0.66 14.18 4.23
N LEU A 36 0.79 14.06 2.91
CA LEU A 36 1.96 13.50 2.26
C LEU A 36 3.21 14.37 2.48
N ALA A 37 3.08 15.69 2.31
CA ALA A 37 4.19 16.62 2.54
C ALA A 37 4.72 16.58 3.99
N GLY A 38 3.83 16.34 4.96
CA GLY A 38 4.18 16.20 6.37
C GLY A 38 4.64 14.81 6.80
N ASP A 39 4.58 13.78 5.93
CA ASP A 39 4.95 12.42 6.31
C ASP A 39 6.46 12.21 6.15
N ALA A 40 7.11 11.70 7.20
CA ALA A 40 8.57 11.52 7.21
C ALA A 40 9.09 10.54 6.14
N MET A 41 8.25 9.65 5.62
CA MET A 41 8.60 8.70 4.57
C MET A 41 8.52 9.32 3.16
N TRP A 42 7.72 10.38 2.99
CA TRP A 42 7.53 11.07 1.72
C TRP A 42 8.34 12.36 1.69
N GLY A 43 8.16 13.25 2.68
CA GLY A 43 8.79 14.57 2.71
C GLY A 43 8.07 15.58 1.81
N ALA A 44 8.38 16.87 2.03
CA ALA A 44 7.66 17.99 1.43
C ALA A 44 7.74 18.04 -0.12
N ASP A 45 8.88 17.66 -0.70
CA ASP A 45 9.13 17.78 -2.14
C ASP A 45 8.72 16.54 -2.95
N SER A 46 8.10 15.56 -2.28
CA SER A 46 7.76 14.27 -2.89
C SER A 46 6.31 14.19 -3.37
N CYS A 47 5.47 15.16 -3.00
CA CYS A 47 4.06 15.19 -3.38
C CYS A 47 3.74 16.38 -4.29
N ARG A 48 3.10 16.10 -5.43
CA ARG A 48 2.55 17.10 -6.34
C ARG A 48 1.03 16.94 -6.41
N VAL A 49 0.30 17.91 -5.86
CA VAL A 49 -1.13 18.06 -6.13
C VAL A 49 -1.26 18.81 -7.45
N LEU A 50 -1.95 18.22 -8.43
CA LEU A 50 -2.11 18.84 -9.74
C LEU A 50 -3.03 20.06 -9.64
N GLY A 51 -2.61 21.17 -10.26
CA GLY A 51 -3.39 22.40 -10.29
C GLY A 51 -4.59 22.32 -11.24
N ASP A 52 -5.49 23.30 -11.14
CA ASP A 52 -6.74 23.37 -11.91
C ASP A 52 -6.52 23.16 -13.42
N ASP A 53 -5.54 23.86 -14.00
CA ASP A 53 -5.21 23.78 -15.43
C ASP A 53 -4.73 22.39 -15.85
N GLU A 54 -4.02 21.69 -14.97
CA GLU A 54 -3.47 20.36 -15.24
C GLU A 54 -4.56 19.30 -15.20
N VAL A 55 -5.46 19.39 -14.20
CA VAL A 55 -6.61 18.49 -14.07
C VAL A 55 -7.75 18.82 -15.02
N GLN A 56 -7.69 19.96 -15.73
CA GLN A 56 -8.68 20.29 -16.77
C GLN A 56 -8.66 19.29 -17.91
N THR A 57 -7.50 18.73 -18.29
CA THR A 57 -7.40 17.90 -19.51
C THR A 57 -6.71 16.57 -19.25
N ALA A 58 -7.05 15.56 -20.03
CA ALA A 58 -6.37 14.27 -19.98
C ALA A 58 -4.88 14.41 -20.31
N ASP A 59 -4.52 15.29 -21.25
CA ASP A 59 -3.12 15.59 -21.60
C ASP A 59 -2.34 16.19 -20.43
N GLY A 60 -2.91 17.20 -19.76
CA GLY A 60 -2.31 17.83 -18.58
C GLY A 60 -2.02 16.81 -17.47
N VAL A 61 -3.02 16.00 -17.11
CA VAL A 61 -2.85 14.92 -16.12
C VAL A 61 -1.78 13.92 -16.55
N MET A 62 -1.81 13.47 -17.81
CA MET A 62 -0.86 12.46 -18.31
C MET A 62 0.57 12.98 -18.39
N ARG A 63 0.77 14.24 -18.76
CA ARG A 63 2.10 14.88 -18.74
C ARG A 63 2.66 14.93 -17.33
N ALA A 64 1.87 15.43 -16.36
CA ALA A 64 2.33 15.52 -14.98
C ALA A 64 2.61 14.15 -14.36
N LEU A 65 1.80 13.13 -14.69
CA LEU A 65 2.06 11.74 -14.30
C LEU A 65 3.35 11.19 -14.92
N GLN A 66 3.60 11.45 -16.21
CA GLN A 66 4.80 10.99 -16.89
C GLN A 66 6.06 11.66 -16.31
N GLU A 67 6.02 12.97 -16.11
CA GLU A 67 7.09 13.74 -15.46
C GLU A 67 7.44 13.14 -14.10
N ALA A 68 6.44 12.91 -13.23
CA ALA A 68 6.67 12.33 -11.92
C ALA A 68 7.17 10.87 -11.97
N ALA A 69 6.69 10.07 -12.93
CA ALA A 69 7.14 8.69 -13.12
C ALA A 69 8.61 8.62 -13.56
N ASP A 70 9.03 9.52 -14.46
CA ASP A 70 10.39 9.57 -14.99
C ASP A 70 11.43 9.96 -13.93
N GLU A 71 11.00 10.73 -12.92
CA GLU A 71 11.83 11.12 -11.77
C GLU A 71 12.07 9.98 -10.76
N THR A 72 11.34 8.87 -10.83
CA THR A 72 11.49 7.76 -9.89
C THR A 72 12.74 6.93 -10.17
N GLU A 73 13.38 6.43 -9.11
CA GLU A 73 14.49 5.47 -9.15
C GLU A 73 14.06 4.08 -8.66
N PRO A 74 14.85 3.00 -8.90
CA PRO A 74 14.47 1.63 -8.57
C PRO A 74 14.03 1.38 -7.12
N GLU A 75 14.61 2.08 -6.14
CA GLU A 75 14.27 1.91 -4.72
C GLU A 75 13.08 2.74 -4.24
N ASP A 76 12.51 3.57 -5.11
CA ASP A 76 11.47 4.53 -4.75
C ASP A 76 10.06 3.92 -4.80
N ILE A 77 9.10 4.67 -4.26
CA ILE A 77 7.66 4.40 -4.37
C ILE A 77 7.03 5.43 -5.29
N PHE A 78 6.21 4.98 -6.24
CA PHE A 78 5.37 5.84 -7.05
C PHE A 78 3.91 5.71 -6.63
N LEU A 79 3.37 6.75 -5.99
CA LEU A 79 1.98 6.83 -5.55
C LEU A 79 1.18 7.74 -6.48
N VAL A 80 0.04 7.27 -6.94
CA VAL A 80 -0.95 8.07 -7.64
C VAL A 80 -2.24 8.03 -6.82
N VAL A 81 -2.75 9.19 -6.47
CA VAL A 81 -4.04 9.34 -5.80
C VAL A 81 -4.99 10.02 -6.78
N TYR A 82 -6.09 9.35 -7.09
CA TYR A 82 -7.17 9.91 -7.89
C TYR A 82 -8.43 10.03 -7.02
N VAL A 83 -8.98 11.24 -6.94
CA VAL A 83 -10.26 11.51 -6.28
C VAL A 83 -11.18 12.18 -7.29
N GLY A 84 -12.35 11.60 -7.55
CA GLY A 84 -13.32 12.22 -8.45
C GLY A 84 -14.28 11.24 -9.09
N HIS A 85 -14.86 11.65 -10.22
CA HIS A 85 -15.81 10.78 -10.92
C HIS A 85 -15.12 9.64 -11.65
N GLY A 86 -15.65 8.43 -11.49
CA GLY A 86 -15.26 7.26 -12.26
C GLY A 86 -16.40 6.85 -13.17
N GLN A 87 -16.09 6.51 -14.41
CA GLN A 87 -17.05 6.08 -15.42
C GLN A 87 -16.69 4.70 -15.91
N TYR A 88 -17.69 3.87 -16.19
CA TYR A 88 -17.50 2.56 -16.80
C TYR A 88 -18.24 2.48 -18.12
N TRP A 89 -17.52 2.22 -19.20
CA TRP A 89 -18.10 2.14 -20.54
C TRP A 89 -18.55 0.71 -20.83
N SER A 90 -19.76 0.35 -20.38
CA SER A 90 -20.30 -1.02 -20.46
C SER A 90 -20.51 -1.57 -21.88
N ASP A 91 -20.68 -0.69 -22.85
CA ASP A 91 -21.18 -1.06 -24.18
C ASP A 91 -20.07 -1.49 -25.16
N LEU A 92 -18.82 -1.55 -24.69
CA LEU A 92 -17.67 -2.03 -25.47
C LEU A 92 -17.14 -3.35 -24.90
N PRO A 93 -16.79 -4.33 -25.76
CA PRO A 93 -16.02 -5.50 -25.36
C PRO A 93 -14.73 -5.09 -24.66
N GLY A 94 -14.47 -5.62 -23.47
CA GLY A 94 -13.29 -5.26 -22.66
C GLY A 94 -13.43 -3.94 -21.89
N ALA A 95 -14.66 -3.48 -21.66
CA ALA A 95 -15.04 -2.31 -20.87
C ALA A 95 -14.07 -2.00 -19.71
N GLN A 96 -13.61 -0.75 -19.66
CA GLN A 96 -12.60 -0.28 -18.70
C GLN A 96 -13.14 0.88 -17.88
N VAL A 97 -12.59 1.02 -16.67
CA VAL A 97 -12.81 2.21 -15.84
C VAL A 97 -12.09 3.39 -16.47
N HIS A 98 -12.75 4.54 -16.49
CA HIS A 98 -12.21 5.81 -16.91
C HIS A 98 -12.36 6.82 -15.78
N PHE A 99 -11.39 7.72 -15.70
CA PHE A 99 -11.37 8.84 -14.78
C PHE A 99 -11.88 10.09 -15.50
N SER A 100 -12.70 10.89 -14.83
CA SER A 100 -13.13 12.19 -15.35
C SER A 100 -12.07 13.25 -15.05
N VAL A 101 -11.79 14.10 -16.03
CA VAL A 101 -11.00 15.34 -15.89
C VAL A 101 -11.92 16.55 -16.12
N GLY A 102 -11.48 17.78 -15.86
CA GLY A 102 -12.36 18.96 -15.94
C GLY A 102 -13.09 19.11 -17.29
N SER A 103 -12.44 18.71 -18.40
CA SER A 103 -12.99 18.70 -19.75
C SER A 103 -13.89 17.50 -20.09
N SER A 104 -14.11 16.58 -19.14
CA SER A 104 -14.97 15.41 -19.35
C SER A 104 -16.43 15.82 -19.52
N HIS A 105 -17.15 15.11 -20.37
CA HIS A 105 -18.60 15.24 -20.52
C HIS A 105 -19.29 13.91 -20.27
N LYS A 106 -20.45 13.95 -19.61
CA LYS A 106 -21.31 12.78 -19.41
C LYS A 106 -21.69 12.17 -20.76
N ASN A 107 -21.64 10.84 -20.84
CA ASN A 107 -21.93 10.05 -22.04
C ASN A 107 -21.04 10.37 -23.27
N LYS A 108 -19.89 11.02 -23.08
CA LYS A 108 -18.90 11.29 -24.15
C LYS A 108 -17.55 10.69 -23.79
N PRO A 109 -17.41 9.36 -23.91
CA PRO A 109 -16.25 8.65 -23.37
C PRO A 109 -14.89 9.06 -23.95
N TRP A 110 -14.85 9.59 -25.18
CA TRP A 110 -13.63 10.14 -25.78
C TRP A 110 -13.08 11.40 -25.07
N THR A 111 -13.84 11.97 -24.13
CA THR A 111 -13.41 13.10 -23.29
C THR A 111 -12.85 12.67 -21.94
N TRP A 112 -12.96 11.38 -21.59
CA TRP A 112 -12.50 10.86 -20.30
C TRP A 112 -11.05 10.40 -20.38
N LEU A 113 -10.39 10.31 -19.23
CA LEU A 113 -9.07 9.74 -19.09
C LEU A 113 -9.17 8.23 -18.88
N SER A 114 -8.67 7.43 -19.81
CA SER A 114 -8.62 5.97 -19.63
C SER A 114 -7.66 5.59 -18.50
N SER A 115 -8.13 4.75 -17.56
CA SER A 115 -7.26 4.20 -16.51
C SER A 115 -6.10 3.39 -17.08
N TRP A 116 -6.23 2.82 -18.28
CA TRP A 116 -5.15 2.10 -18.94
C TRP A 116 -3.95 2.99 -19.25
N TYR A 117 -4.17 4.26 -19.61
CA TYR A 117 -3.07 5.21 -19.83
C TYR A 117 -2.31 5.48 -18.53
N VAL A 118 -3.04 5.70 -17.43
CA VAL A 118 -2.45 5.85 -16.09
C VAL A 118 -1.64 4.61 -15.72
N TYR A 119 -2.22 3.43 -15.90
CA TYR A 119 -1.55 2.15 -15.63
C TYR A 119 -0.29 1.95 -16.45
N ARG A 120 -0.29 2.39 -17.72
CA ARG A 120 0.87 2.31 -18.59
C ARG A 120 2.02 3.18 -18.10
N VAL A 121 1.74 4.39 -17.64
CA VAL A 121 2.76 5.28 -17.06
C VAL A 121 3.29 4.69 -15.76
N MET A 122 2.40 4.28 -14.85
CA MET A 122 2.83 3.68 -13.58
C MET A 122 3.69 2.43 -13.79
N ARG A 123 3.31 1.51 -14.70
CA ARG A 123 4.12 0.31 -14.99
C ARG A 123 5.51 0.62 -15.54
N ARG A 124 5.66 1.76 -16.24
CA ARG A 124 6.94 2.20 -16.80
C ARG A 124 7.82 2.96 -15.79
N ALA A 125 7.25 3.41 -14.68
CA ALA A 125 8.02 4.03 -13.60
C ALA A 125 9.05 3.02 -13.05
N ARG A 126 10.25 3.50 -12.75
CA ARG A 126 11.34 2.65 -12.24
C ARG A 126 11.14 2.23 -10.79
N ALA A 127 10.35 2.99 -10.02
CA ALA A 127 9.97 2.70 -8.64
C ALA A 127 9.69 1.21 -8.38
N LYS A 128 10.27 0.61 -7.33
CA LYS A 128 9.98 -0.78 -6.96
C LYS A 128 8.50 -1.01 -6.67
N LEU A 129 7.85 -0.05 -6.03
CA LEU A 129 6.45 -0.15 -5.62
C LEU A 129 5.62 0.93 -6.32
N LYS A 130 4.54 0.51 -6.97
CA LYS A 130 3.57 1.41 -7.61
C LYS A 130 2.21 1.30 -6.94
N VAL A 131 1.69 2.41 -6.42
CA VAL A 131 0.44 2.42 -5.66
C VAL A 131 -0.56 3.34 -6.34
N LEU A 132 -1.75 2.84 -6.64
CA LEU A 132 -2.89 3.64 -7.09
C LEU A 132 -3.94 3.65 -5.98
N ILE A 133 -4.26 4.83 -5.46
CA ILE A 133 -5.43 5.05 -4.61
C ILE A 133 -6.52 5.67 -5.49
N ALA A 134 -7.63 4.97 -5.69
CA ALA A 134 -8.72 5.38 -6.56
C ALA A 134 -10.02 5.58 -5.76
N ASP A 135 -10.29 6.84 -5.43
CA ASP A 135 -11.53 7.29 -4.81
C ASP A 135 -12.54 7.75 -5.86
N CYS A 136 -13.20 6.76 -6.48
CA CYS A 136 -14.19 7.02 -7.50
C CYS A 136 -15.21 5.88 -7.65
N CYS A 137 -16.34 6.18 -8.29
CA CYS A 137 -17.28 5.19 -8.78
C CYS A 137 -16.60 4.16 -9.70
N TYR A 138 -17.12 2.94 -9.72
CA TYR A 138 -16.60 1.80 -10.49
C TYR A 138 -15.13 1.43 -10.23
N SER A 139 -14.47 2.00 -9.22
CA SER A 139 -13.06 1.68 -8.90
C SER A 139 -12.86 0.19 -8.57
N ASN A 140 -13.89 -0.50 -8.09
CA ASN A 140 -13.88 -1.96 -7.89
C ASN A 140 -13.62 -2.78 -9.18
N LEU A 141 -13.92 -2.20 -10.35
CA LEU A 141 -13.71 -2.81 -11.68
C LEU A 141 -12.35 -2.46 -12.28
N LEU A 142 -11.52 -1.67 -11.60
CA LEU A 142 -10.14 -1.45 -12.03
C LEU A 142 -9.39 -2.79 -12.05
N PRO A 143 -8.63 -3.09 -13.12
CA PRO A 143 -7.80 -4.28 -13.15
C PRO A 143 -6.67 -4.17 -12.13
N GLN A 144 -6.01 -5.30 -11.85
CA GLN A 144 -4.73 -5.26 -11.13
C GLN A 144 -3.68 -4.51 -11.95
N LEU A 145 -2.82 -3.75 -11.28
CA LEU A 145 -1.68 -3.10 -11.90
C LEU A 145 -0.57 -4.19 -12.07
N GLY A 146 0.17 -4.19 -13.19
CA GLY A 146 1.23 -5.18 -13.48
C GLY A 146 1.13 -5.88 -14.85
N GLU A 147 2.08 -6.74 -15.15
CA GLU A 147 2.06 -7.62 -16.34
C GLU A 147 1.22 -8.87 -16.06
N GLU A 148 0.76 -9.58 -17.11
CA GLU A 148 0.26 -10.95 -16.92
C GLU A 148 1.38 -11.79 -16.29
N PRO A 149 1.10 -12.63 -15.27
CA PRO A 149 2.15 -13.33 -14.56
C PRO A 149 2.93 -14.25 -15.51
N VAL A 150 4.25 -14.04 -15.57
CA VAL A 150 5.16 -15.10 -16.00
C VAL A 150 5.03 -16.19 -14.95
N LEU A 151 4.70 -17.41 -15.38
CA LEU A 151 4.45 -18.65 -14.63
C LEU A 151 4.94 -18.69 -13.15
N PRO A 152 4.17 -19.31 -12.24
CA PRO A 152 4.47 -19.33 -10.81
C PRO A 152 5.78 -20.10 -10.56
N GLY A 153 6.82 -19.40 -10.13
CA GLY A 153 8.13 -20.03 -9.89
C GLY A 153 9.13 -19.23 -9.08
N VAL A 154 8.94 -17.91 -8.92
CA VAL A 154 9.77 -17.11 -8.03
C VAL A 154 8.81 -16.30 -7.17
N LEU A 155 8.57 -16.77 -5.94
CA LEU A 155 8.02 -15.92 -4.89
C LEU A 155 8.99 -14.74 -4.76
N GLY A 156 8.63 -13.59 -5.35
CA GLY A 156 9.54 -12.45 -5.52
C GLY A 156 10.21 -12.10 -4.21
N GLU A 157 11.54 -12.20 -4.16
CA GLU A 157 12.35 -11.98 -2.97
C GLU A 157 12.46 -10.49 -2.56
N LEU A 158 11.76 -9.58 -3.27
CA LEU A 158 11.89 -8.13 -3.17
C LEU A 158 10.55 -7.46 -2.83
N ASP A 159 10.57 -6.33 -2.11
CA ASP A 159 9.41 -5.44 -1.85
C ASP A 159 9.03 -4.65 -3.14
N GLU A 160 8.89 -5.38 -4.23
CA GLU A 160 8.58 -4.90 -5.57
C GLU A 160 7.16 -5.32 -5.95
N GLY A 161 6.46 -4.47 -6.69
CA GLY A 161 5.15 -4.80 -7.23
C GLY A 161 4.21 -3.62 -7.27
N THR A 162 2.93 -3.93 -7.24
CA THR A 162 1.89 -2.92 -7.36
C THR A 162 0.73 -3.14 -6.41
N CYS A 163 0.10 -2.03 -6.02
CA CYS A 163 -1.04 -2.00 -5.13
C CYS A 163 -2.10 -1.07 -5.71
N VAL A 164 -3.35 -1.52 -5.74
CA VAL A 164 -4.51 -0.69 -6.11
C VAL A 164 -5.47 -0.68 -4.93
N PHE A 165 -5.70 0.50 -4.35
CA PHE A 165 -6.61 0.71 -3.23
C PHE A 165 -7.82 1.53 -3.69
N THR A 166 -9.00 0.93 -3.66
CA THR A 166 -10.22 1.48 -4.24
C THR A 166 -11.24 1.80 -3.15
N ALA A 167 -11.98 2.90 -3.33
CA ALA A 167 -13.02 3.32 -2.40
C ALA A 167 -14.18 2.32 -2.28
N VAL A 168 -14.38 1.47 -3.30
CA VAL A 168 -15.49 0.51 -3.34
C VAL A 168 -15.01 -0.90 -3.68
N LYS A 169 -15.71 -1.90 -3.13
CA LYS A 169 -15.50 -3.34 -3.37
C LYS A 169 -16.72 -4.01 -4.02
N ASN A 170 -17.88 -3.90 -3.36
CA ASN A 170 -19.11 -4.62 -3.71
C ASN A 170 -20.21 -3.68 -4.24
N ALA A 171 -19.83 -2.49 -4.67
CA ALA A 171 -20.72 -1.48 -5.20
C ALA A 171 -19.99 -0.72 -6.31
N ASN A 172 -20.76 -0.14 -7.22
CA ASN A 172 -20.23 0.65 -8.35
C ASN A 172 -20.27 2.15 -8.09
N PHE A 173 -20.72 2.58 -6.90
CA PHE A 173 -20.92 3.98 -6.55
C PHE A 173 -20.11 4.34 -5.31
N ALA A 174 -19.31 5.40 -5.39
CA ALA A 174 -18.61 6.02 -4.27
C ALA A 174 -19.29 7.36 -3.95
N SER A 175 -19.49 7.65 -2.66
CA SER A 175 -20.11 8.90 -2.24
C SER A 175 -19.15 10.07 -2.38
N ALA A 176 -19.64 11.20 -2.90
CA ALA A 176 -18.94 12.49 -2.83
C ALA A 176 -19.39 13.34 -1.62
N ASP A 177 -20.54 13.01 -1.01
CA ASP A 177 -21.01 13.71 0.17
C ASP A 177 -20.13 13.37 1.37
N GLY A 178 -19.53 14.38 1.99
CA GLY A 178 -18.58 14.21 3.09
C GLY A 178 -19.18 13.52 4.32
N CYS A 179 -18.33 13.26 5.32
CA CYS A 179 -18.73 12.54 6.52
C CYS A 179 -18.68 13.43 7.76
N SER A 180 -19.84 13.80 8.30
CA SER A 180 -19.95 14.64 9.49
C SER A 180 -19.40 14.03 10.79
N ALA A 181 -19.09 12.72 10.79
CA ALA A 181 -18.42 12.07 11.91
C ALA A 181 -16.89 12.26 11.91
N LEU A 182 -16.32 12.70 10.79
CA LEU A 182 -14.90 13.04 10.70
C LEU A 182 -14.65 14.42 11.33
N PRO A 183 -13.48 14.64 11.95
CA PRO A 183 -13.18 15.90 12.60
C PRO A 183 -12.68 16.96 11.60
N GLY A 184 -13.06 18.22 11.82
CA GLY A 184 -12.51 19.37 11.10
C GLY A 184 -12.65 19.25 9.58
N ASP A 185 -11.58 19.61 8.87
CA ASP A 185 -11.46 19.60 7.41
C ASP A 185 -11.71 18.22 6.78
N LEU A 186 -11.44 17.13 7.52
CA LEU A 186 -11.70 15.77 7.05
C LEU A 186 -13.19 15.50 6.81
N ALA A 187 -14.09 16.24 7.47
CA ALA A 187 -15.53 16.16 7.22
C ALA A 187 -15.92 16.68 5.83
N GLY A 188 -15.11 17.58 5.27
CA GLY A 188 -15.27 18.13 3.93
C GLY A 188 -14.76 17.21 2.82
N CYS A 189 -13.88 16.26 3.14
CA CYS A 189 -13.39 15.26 2.20
C CYS A 189 -14.49 14.26 1.79
N THR A 190 -14.29 13.60 0.65
CA THR A 190 -15.07 12.40 0.29
C THR A 190 -14.93 11.34 1.41
N PRO A 191 -15.94 10.49 1.69
CA PRO A 191 -15.89 9.60 2.84
C PRO A 191 -14.69 8.65 2.86
N PHE A 192 -14.34 8.04 1.71
CA PHE A 192 -13.19 7.16 1.65
C PHE A 192 -11.90 7.92 1.94
N SER A 193 -11.65 9.04 1.23
CA SER A 193 -10.45 9.83 1.45
C SER A 193 -10.38 10.42 2.85
N GLY A 194 -11.47 10.93 3.40
CA GLY A 194 -11.50 11.49 4.75
C GLY A 194 -11.14 10.46 5.84
N HIS A 195 -11.67 9.23 5.76
CA HIS A 195 -11.32 8.16 6.69
C HIS A 195 -9.87 7.68 6.52
N LEU A 196 -9.40 7.58 5.28
CA LEU A 196 -8.01 7.24 5.00
C LEU A 196 -7.05 8.33 5.52
N LEU A 197 -7.31 9.59 5.19
CA LEU A 197 -6.53 10.75 5.65
C LEU A 197 -6.50 10.85 7.17
N ARG A 198 -7.61 10.55 7.86
CA ARG A 198 -7.64 10.46 9.32
C ARG A 198 -6.61 9.47 9.84
N ILE A 199 -6.55 8.26 9.27
CA ILE A 199 -5.59 7.23 9.67
C ILE A 199 -4.15 7.68 9.38
N LEU A 200 -3.93 8.37 8.27
CA LEU A 200 -2.61 8.89 7.93
C LEU A 200 -2.19 10.06 8.86
N GLN A 201 -3.14 10.85 9.37
CA GLN A 201 -2.88 11.94 10.31
C GLN A 201 -2.67 11.45 11.75
N ASP A 202 -3.56 10.58 12.24
CA ASP A 202 -3.61 10.14 13.63
C ASP A 202 -2.72 8.90 13.87
N GLY A 203 -2.48 8.11 12.83
CA GLY A 203 -1.86 6.80 12.91
C GLY A 203 -2.81 5.72 13.43
N THR A 204 -2.23 4.56 13.76
CA THR A 204 -2.97 3.43 14.33
C THR A 204 -2.32 2.99 15.63
N LYS A 205 -3.06 2.23 16.44
CA LYS A 205 -2.51 1.60 17.64
C LYS A 205 -1.53 0.47 17.33
N ASP A 206 -1.29 0.11 16.06
CA ASP A 206 -0.31 -0.92 15.77
C ASP A 206 1.06 -0.55 16.33
N HIS A 207 1.77 -1.54 16.85
CA HIS A 207 3.11 -1.39 17.42
C HIS A 207 4.15 -0.88 16.41
N GLU A 208 3.96 -1.16 15.13
CA GLU A 208 4.90 -0.80 14.08
C GLU A 208 4.99 0.72 13.90
N ALA A 209 6.21 1.20 13.66
CA ALA A 209 6.48 2.60 13.40
C ALA A 209 6.04 3.06 12.01
N ARG A 210 5.74 2.12 11.12
CA ARG A 210 5.30 2.37 9.75
C ARG A 210 3.97 1.66 9.51
N LEU A 211 3.06 2.34 8.83
CA LEU A 211 1.84 1.73 8.32
C LEU A 211 2.18 0.97 7.06
N THR A 212 2.03 -0.35 7.11
CA THR A 212 2.17 -1.22 5.95
C THR A 212 0.91 -1.23 5.10
N ILE A 213 1.01 -1.73 3.87
CA ILE A 213 -0.12 -1.99 2.97
C ILE A 213 -1.28 -2.70 3.69
N GLY A 214 -0.98 -3.80 4.38
CA GLY A 214 -1.96 -4.60 5.09
C GLY A 214 -2.55 -3.89 6.30
N LEU A 215 -1.72 -3.19 7.09
CA LEU A 215 -2.20 -2.41 8.24
C LEU A 215 -3.12 -1.28 7.80
N LEU A 216 -2.76 -0.56 6.73
CA LEU A 216 -3.56 0.52 6.17
C LEU A 216 -4.92 0.00 5.68
N ARG A 217 -4.92 -1.09 4.92
CA ARG A 217 -6.12 -1.76 4.42
C ARG A 217 -7.10 -2.08 5.54
N GLU A 218 -6.63 -2.74 6.60
CA GLU A 218 -7.49 -3.15 7.72
C GLU A 218 -7.92 -1.96 8.57
N ALA A 219 -7.05 -0.96 8.76
CA ALA A 219 -7.39 0.25 9.51
C ALA A 219 -8.52 1.04 8.82
N VAL A 220 -8.40 1.30 7.52
CA VAL A 220 -9.41 2.07 6.77
C VAL A 220 -10.74 1.33 6.72
N LYS A 221 -10.69 0.02 6.45
CA LYS A 221 -11.88 -0.82 6.45
C LYS A 221 -12.59 -0.75 7.80
N ARG A 222 -11.86 -0.92 8.91
CA ARG A 222 -12.42 -0.88 10.26
C ARG A 222 -12.98 0.49 10.62
N GLU A 223 -12.26 1.56 10.30
CA GLU A 223 -12.69 2.93 10.55
C GLU A 223 -14.03 3.20 9.83
N MET A 224 -14.10 2.90 8.52
CA MET A 224 -15.31 3.06 7.73
C MET A 224 -16.47 2.17 8.19
N GLU A 225 -16.21 0.90 8.56
CA GLU A 225 -17.22 -0.02 9.07
C GLU A 225 -17.77 0.39 10.46
N SER A 226 -16.92 1.00 11.29
CA SER A 226 -17.30 1.44 12.64
C SER A 226 -17.95 2.82 12.71
N CYS A 227 -17.95 3.57 11.60
CA CYS A 227 -18.58 4.87 11.54
C CYS A 227 -20.10 4.76 11.68
N ALA A 228 -20.64 5.18 12.83
CA ALA A 228 -22.07 5.09 13.12
C ALA A 228 -22.92 6.12 12.36
N ALA A 229 -22.32 7.21 11.87
CA ALA A 229 -23.04 8.32 11.25
C ALA A 229 -23.50 8.03 9.81
N ALA A 230 -22.87 7.09 9.12
CA ALA A 230 -23.20 6.74 7.75
C ALA A 230 -22.84 5.29 7.43
N ARG A 231 -23.64 4.66 6.57
CA ARG A 231 -23.32 3.34 6.04
C ARG A 231 -22.40 3.49 4.83
N HIS A 232 -21.09 3.55 5.10
CA HIS A 232 -20.09 3.72 4.06
C HIS A 232 -19.97 2.51 3.13
N GLN A 233 -19.47 2.74 1.92
CA GLN A 233 -19.03 1.67 1.04
C GLN A 233 -17.81 0.97 1.62
N VAL A 234 -17.64 -0.30 1.26
CA VAL A 234 -16.50 -1.11 1.72
C VAL A 234 -15.34 -0.91 0.74
N PRO A 235 -14.17 -0.44 1.18
CA PRO A 235 -13.01 -0.28 0.31
C PRO A 235 -12.38 -1.64 -0.02
N ARG A 236 -11.55 -1.68 -1.06
CA ARG A 236 -10.80 -2.88 -1.47
C ARG A 236 -9.38 -2.52 -1.81
N MET A 237 -8.45 -3.36 -1.38
CA MET A 237 -7.09 -3.32 -1.89
C MET A 237 -6.81 -4.58 -2.72
N SER A 238 -6.08 -4.43 -3.81
CA SER A 238 -5.58 -5.53 -4.62
C SER A 238 -4.08 -5.39 -4.80
N LEU A 239 -3.36 -6.49 -4.60
CA LEU A 239 -1.92 -6.56 -4.71
C LEU A 239 -1.54 -7.42 -5.92
N ASN A 240 -0.44 -7.05 -6.57
CA ASN A 240 0.24 -7.88 -7.56
C ASN A 240 1.74 -7.79 -7.26
N ASP A 241 2.31 -8.90 -6.80
CA ASP A 241 3.67 -9.06 -6.25
C ASP A 241 4.03 -8.21 -5.01
N ALA A 242 3.33 -7.11 -4.75
CA ALA A 242 3.46 -6.34 -3.53
C ALA A 242 3.00 -7.15 -2.30
N ARG A 243 3.69 -6.95 -1.16
CA ARG A 243 3.43 -7.66 0.09
C ARG A 243 2.61 -6.81 1.06
N ASP A 244 1.73 -7.44 1.84
CA ASP A 244 0.99 -6.77 2.92
C ASP A 244 1.92 -6.11 3.96
N GLY A 245 3.13 -6.66 4.14
CA GLY A 245 4.15 -6.11 5.04
C GLY A 245 4.91 -4.89 4.51
N THR A 246 4.70 -4.49 3.25
CA THR A 246 5.44 -3.38 2.64
C THR A 246 5.02 -2.05 3.29
N PRO A 247 5.95 -1.27 3.85
CA PRO A 247 5.65 0.06 4.41
C PRO A 247 5.20 1.05 3.33
N LEU A 248 4.23 1.92 3.65
CA LEU A 248 3.79 3.03 2.78
C LEU A 248 3.82 4.40 3.46
N PHE A 249 3.54 4.45 4.75
CA PHE A 249 3.43 5.71 5.50
C PHE A 249 4.04 5.56 6.89
N THR A 250 4.32 6.70 7.53
CA THR A 250 4.71 6.72 8.93
C THR A 250 3.49 6.47 9.81
N ASN A 251 3.60 5.60 10.82
CA ASN A 251 2.56 5.52 11.84
C ASN A 251 2.71 6.75 12.77
N ARG A 252 1.83 7.74 12.63
CA ARG A 252 1.91 9.00 13.39
C ARG A 252 1.45 8.91 14.84
N MET A 253 0.82 7.81 15.24
CA MET A 253 0.44 7.57 16.62
C MET A 253 1.69 7.66 17.51
N GLU A 254 1.62 8.38 18.64
CA GLU A 254 2.74 8.46 19.58
C GLU A 254 3.18 7.04 20.02
N PRO A 255 4.49 6.71 20.07
CA PRO A 255 4.95 5.37 20.43
C PRO A 255 4.41 4.87 21.78
N THR A 256 4.15 5.77 22.73
CA THR A 256 3.58 5.46 24.05
C THR A 256 2.09 5.09 24.02
N ARG A 257 1.38 5.47 22.95
CA ARG A 257 -0.04 5.16 22.72
C ARG A 257 -0.27 3.98 21.79
N ARG A 258 0.79 3.45 21.19
CA ARG A 258 0.75 2.23 20.40
C ARG A 258 0.65 1.02 21.32
N ASP A 259 0.04 -0.03 20.80
CA ASP A 259 0.07 -1.34 21.40
C ASP A 259 1.53 -1.79 21.51
N ARG A 260 1.83 -2.55 22.56
CA ARG A 260 3.17 -3.08 22.74
C ARG A 260 3.43 -4.06 21.62
N ALA A 261 4.66 -4.03 21.08
CA ALA A 261 5.14 -5.09 20.22
C ALA A 261 4.82 -6.43 20.89
N PRO A 262 4.17 -7.35 20.16
CA PRO A 262 3.79 -8.61 20.76
C PRO A 262 5.07 -9.30 21.23
N TYR A 263 5.01 -9.92 22.41
CA TYR A 263 6.20 -10.47 23.07
C TYR A 263 6.94 -11.39 22.10
N LEU A 264 8.20 -11.05 21.78
CA LEU A 264 9.07 -11.95 21.04
C LEU A 264 9.43 -13.10 21.97
N PRO A 265 9.42 -14.35 21.50
CA PRO A 265 9.96 -15.44 22.28
C PRO A 265 11.38 -15.07 22.73
N VAL A 266 11.67 -15.24 24.02
CA VAL A 266 13.03 -14.97 24.54
C VAL A 266 13.84 -16.25 24.47
N ASP A 267 13.23 -17.35 24.90
CA ASP A 267 13.84 -18.66 24.90
C ASP A 267 13.81 -19.30 23.49
N PRO A 268 14.92 -19.90 23.04
CA PRO A 268 14.98 -20.60 21.76
C PRO A 268 13.90 -21.68 21.58
N GLU A 269 13.49 -22.35 22.66
CA GLU A 269 12.39 -23.33 22.64
C GLU A 269 11.02 -22.70 22.30
N ASP A 270 10.78 -21.47 22.74
CA ASP A 270 9.53 -20.77 22.43
C ASP A 270 9.53 -20.25 20.98
N TRP A 271 10.71 -19.91 20.46
CA TRP A 271 10.89 -19.66 19.02
C TRP A 271 10.56 -20.89 18.19
N VAL A 272 11.07 -22.05 18.58
CA VAL A 272 10.75 -23.31 17.90
C VAL A 272 9.25 -23.57 17.92
N ARG A 273 8.59 -23.43 19.08
CA ARG A 273 7.12 -23.59 19.15
C ARG A 273 6.38 -22.62 18.25
N THR A 274 6.79 -21.36 18.22
CA THR A 274 6.18 -20.31 17.39
C THR A 274 6.32 -20.64 15.90
N LEU A 275 7.53 -20.94 15.44
CA LEU A 275 7.81 -21.22 14.03
C LEU A 275 7.26 -22.58 13.57
N MET A 276 7.05 -23.52 14.49
CA MET A 276 6.37 -24.79 14.17
C MET A 276 4.86 -24.60 13.93
N LEU A 277 4.24 -23.55 14.49
CA LEU A 277 2.84 -23.21 14.22
C LEU A 277 2.70 -22.44 12.89
N ASP A 278 3.61 -21.52 12.61
CA ASP A 278 3.67 -20.76 11.37
C ASP A 278 5.14 -20.45 11.01
N ARG A 279 5.63 -21.10 9.95
CA ARG A 279 7.07 -21.16 9.60
C ARG A 279 7.70 -19.83 9.31
N ASP A 280 6.93 -18.92 8.72
CA ASP A 280 7.45 -17.61 8.31
C ASP A 280 7.08 -16.52 9.32
N SER A 281 6.26 -16.85 10.34
CA SER A 281 5.92 -15.90 11.39
C SER A 281 7.18 -15.46 12.14
N ARG A 282 7.52 -14.18 12.03
CA ARG A 282 8.63 -13.54 12.76
C ARG A 282 10.00 -14.14 12.46
N LEU A 283 10.16 -14.86 11.34
CA LEU A 283 11.45 -15.40 10.93
C LEU A 283 12.48 -14.27 10.76
N ASP A 284 12.07 -13.14 10.18
CA ASP A 284 12.95 -11.98 10.02
C ASP A 284 13.35 -11.35 11.36
N ASP A 285 12.55 -11.48 12.41
CA ASP A 285 12.90 -11.03 13.76
C ASP A 285 13.91 -11.97 14.42
N LEU A 286 13.78 -13.28 14.23
CA LEU A 286 14.79 -14.25 14.67
C LEU A 286 16.14 -13.96 13.99
N LEU A 287 16.11 -13.72 12.67
CA LEU A 287 17.29 -13.44 11.84
C LEU A 287 17.99 -12.11 12.16
N LYS A 288 17.48 -11.27 13.08
CA LYS A 288 18.20 -10.10 13.61
C LYS A 288 19.24 -10.47 14.67
N ASP A 289 19.17 -11.68 15.23
CA ASP A 289 20.06 -12.16 16.30
C ASP A 289 20.76 -13.45 15.85
N GLU A 290 22.03 -13.32 15.45
CA GLU A 290 22.78 -14.44 14.87
C GLU A 290 22.91 -15.62 15.82
N ARG A 291 23.14 -15.34 17.11
CA ARG A 291 23.32 -16.39 18.12
C ARG A 291 22.02 -17.12 18.38
N LYS A 292 20.93 -16.36 18.57
CA LYS A 292 19.61 -16.94 18.81
C LYS A 292 19.11 -17.75 17.62
N THR A 293 19.34 -17.26 16.40
CA THR A 293 19.05 -18.03 15.18
C THR A 293 19.78 -19.37 15.20
N GLY A 294 21.06 -19.37 15.56
CA GLY A 294 21.86 -20.59 15.66
C GLY A 294 21.36 -21.54 16.75
N ASP A 295 20.97 -21.02 17.92
CA ASP A 295 20.39 -21.82 19.02
C ASP A 295 19.05 -22.46 18.62
N VAL A 296 18.20 -21.76 17.86
CA VAL A 296 16.92 -22.30 17.35
C VAL A 296 17.15 -23.39 16.30
N VAL A 297 18.04 -23.15 15.33
CA VAL A 297 18.40 -24.14 14.30
C VAL A 297 19.02 -25.39 14.95
N ALA A 298 19.88 -25.21 15.94
CA ALA A 298 20.45 -26.28 16.75
C ALA A 298 19.36 -27.18 17.37
N ILE A 299 18.39 -26.58 18.08
CA ILE A 299 17.29 -27.32 18.72
C ILE A 299 16.43 -28.06 17.68
N LEU A 300 16.10 -27.41 16.57
CA LEU A 300 15.32 -28.04 15.50
C LEU A 300 16.07 -29.20 14.84
N SER A 301 17.40 -29.08 14.70
CA SER A 301 18.25 -30.08 14.07
C SER A 301 18.48 -31.30 14.96
N SER A 302 18.44 -31.13 16.29
CA SER A 302 18.55 -32.25 17.25
C SER A 302 17.25 -33.04 17.40
N ARG A 303 16.12 -32.55 16.87
CA ARG A 303 14.84 -33.27 16.91
C ARG A 303 14.78 -34.34 15.81
N THR A 304 14.11 -35.44 16.12
CA THR A 304 14.02 -36.61 15.22
C THR A 304 12.90 -36.50 14.20
N ASP A 305 11.97 -35.56 14.36
CA ASP A 305 10.82 -35.40 13.47
C ASP A 305 11.17 -34.62 12.19
N ASP A 306 10.54 -35.01 11.08
CA ASP A 306 10.82 -34.44 9.77
C ASP A 306 10.40 -32.97 9.64
N ALA A 307 9.37 -32.54 10.38
CA ALA A 307 8.89 -31.17 10.35
C ALA A 307 9.93 -30.21 10.94
N SER A 308 10.49 -30.54 12.11
CA SER A 308 11.58 -29.78 12.74
C SER A 308 12.82 -29.71 11.85
N ARG A 309 13.23 -30.85 11.26
CA ARG A 309 14.40 -30.88 10.35
C ARG A 309 14.18 -30.07 9.08
N HIS A 310 12.95 -30.04 8.55
CA HIS A 310 12.63 -29.25 7.38
C HIS A 310 12.61 -27.75 7.71
N LEU A 311 12.05 -27.36 8.85
CA LEU A 311 12.09 -25.98 9.35
C LEU A 311 13.53 -25.52 9.62
N ALA A 312 14.38 -26.37 10.20
CA ALA A 312 15.81 -26.06 10.41
C ALA A 312 16.48 -25.68 9.09
N ARG A 313 16.29 -26.47 8.02
CA ARG A 313 16.86 -26.18 6.70
C ARG A 313 16.32 -24.90 6.08
N HIS A 314 15.03 -24.59 6.29
CA HIS A 314 14.42 -23.35 5.83
C HIS A 314 15.07 -22.13 6.48
N ILE A 315 15.21 -22.17 7.81
CA ILE A 315 15.86 -21.09 8.57
C ILE A 315 17.34 -20.98 8.18
N ASP A 316 18.05 -22.10 8.05
CA ASP A 316 19.47 -22.13 7.67
C ASP A 316 19.70 -21.53 6.26
N ALA A 317 18.85 -21.86 5.29
CA ALA A 317 18.89 -21.23 3.96
C ALA A 317 18.71 -19.71 4.03
N ARG A 318 17.78 -19.23 4.86
CA ARG A 318 17.51 -17.78 5.03
C ARG A 318 18.65 -17.10 5.80
N ALA A 319 19.22 -17.76 6.79
CA ALA A 319 20.38 -17.29 7.56
C ALA A 319 21.63 -17.15 6.67
N ASN A 320 21.90 -18.13 5.80
CA ASN A 320 23.02 -18.08 4.85
C ASN A 320 22.96 -16.88 3.91
N ASN A 321 21.75 -16.53 3.45
CA ASN A 321 21.54 -15.34 2.63
C ASN A 321 21.66 -14.04 3.45
N ARG A 322 21.27 -14.06 4.72
CA ARG A 322 21.21 -12.86 5.59
C ARG A 322 22.57 -12.50 6.21
N PHE A 323 23.31 -13.50 6.69
CA PHE A 323 24.58 -13.31 7.41
C PHE A 323 25.77 -13.35 6.45
N SER A 324 25.84 -12.37 5.55
CA SER A 324 26.92 -12.28 4.56
C SER A 324 28.27 -11.83 5.15
N GLU A 325 28.26 -11.19 6.34
CA GLU A 325 29.49 -10.81 7.02
C GLU A 325 30.15 -12.01 7.75
N PRO A 326 31.46 -12.25 7.59
CA PRO A 326 32.14 -13.40 8.18
C PRO A 326 31.98 -13.53 9.71
N HIS A 327 31.93 -12.40 10.42
CA HIS A 327 31.75 -12.39 11.88
C HIS A 327 30.33 -12.75 12.30
N ALA A 328 29.31 -12.27 11.59
CA ALA A 328 27.92 -12.62 11.83
C ALA A 328 27.68 -14.11 11.55
N PHE A 329 28.18 -14.58 10.42
CA PHE A 329 28.12 -15.99 10.04
C PHE A 329 28.81 -16.90 11.07
N ALA A 330 30.01 -16.53 11.53
CA ALA A 330 30.72 -17.30 12.54
C ALA A 330 29.95 -17.38 13.88
N ARG A 331 29.25 -16.31 14.30
CA ARG A 331 28.44 -16.34 15.54
C ARG A 331 27.25 -17.28 15.41
N TYR A 332 26.58 -17.26 14.27
CA TYR A 332 25.49 -18.20 13.93
C TYR A 332 26.00 -19.64 13.93
N TRP A 333 27.03 -19.92 13.12
CA TRP A 333 27.54 -21.27 12.90
C TRP A 333 28.10 -21.91 14.18
N ASN A 334 28.76 -21.13 15.03
CA ASN A 334 29.29 -21.62 16.31
C ASN A 334 28.20 -22.20 17.23
N GLN A 335 26.95 -21.72 17.15
CA GLN A 335 25.86 -22.27 17.95
C GLN A 335 25.28 -23.54 17.31
N VAL A 336 25.11 -23.53 15.99
CA VAL A 336 24.66 -24.71 15.22
C VAL A 336 25.62 -25.88 15.42
N GLU A 337 26.93 -25.64 15.31
CA GLU A 337 27.95 -26.66 15.45
C GLU A 337 28.01 -27.26 16.86
N LYS A 338 27.87 -26.44 17.91
CA LYS A 338 27.88 -26.94 19.30
C LYS A 338 26.79 -27.97 19.56
N ALA A 339 25.63 -27.82 18.95
CA ALA A 339 24.53 -28.75 19.13
C ALA A 339 24.66 -30.03 18.30
N LEU A 340 25.40 -30.00 17.18
CA LEU A 340 25.68 -31.18 16.35
C LEU A 340 26.78 -32.09 16.93
N ARG A 341 27.53 -31.63 17.94
CA ARG A 341 28.61 -32.37 18.61
C ARG A 341 28.15 -33.15 19.86
N VAL A 342 26.86 -33.12 20.20
CA VAL A 342 26.24 -33.82 21.34
C VAL A 342 25.39 -34.98 20.84
#